data_AF-A0A973F3U6-F1
#
_entry.id   AF-A0A973F3U6-F1
#
_cell.length_a   1.000
_cell.length_b   1.000
_cell.length_c   1.000
_cell.angle_alpha   90.00
_cell.angle_beta   90.00
_cell.angle_gamma   90.00
#
_symmetry.space_group_name_H-M   'P 1'
#
loop_
_entity.id
_entity.type
_entity.pdbx_description
1 polymer ?
#
loop_
_entity_poly.entity_id
_entity_poly.type
_entity_poly.pdbx_seq_one_letter_code
_entity_poly.pdbx_strand_id
1 'polypeptide(L)'
;MAHITKEFHSIEKKVVLPFFFPWLILYSVCYKYKDNKIVKLIPNTLSVLRMLIAPLSAYVLYGQLVTPSLIYSLLWLWFFGFLAYGDRIDGMIARNCDAESEFGKMIDAGSDKTFFVLHMIPVFFVYKIFIPDFYYGILLSAFSTLVIFEIILVALALQGWHLKRTGHKIVLGANNFGKYKFTLEIATFVISIVVLFSNKIYGLEIHSSVFYLIFILLSICIIFASLSIYGHLRRNISAVKE
;
A
#
# COMPACT_ATOMS: atom_id res chain seq x y z
N MET A 1 -23.18 -13.84 8.43
CA MET A 1 -21.71 -13.62 8.20
C MET A 1 -21.08 -14.67 7.29
N ALA A 2 -21.27 -15.98 7.51
CA ALA A 2 -20.66 -17.04 6.69
C ALA A 2 -21.14 -17.11 5.21
N HIS A 3 -22.35 -16.62 4.92
CA HIS A 3 -22.90 -16.58 3.54
C HIS A 3 -22.26 -15.47 2.69
N ILE A 4 -22.06 -14.29 3.29
CA ILE A 4 -21.43 -13.11 2.65
C ILE A 4 -19.97 -13.40 2.32
N THR A 5 -19.23 -14.07 3.21
CA THR A 5 -17.84 -14.46 2.95
C THR A 5 -17.74 -15.50 1.81
N LYS A 6 -18.70 -16.41 1.66
CA LYS A 6 -18.74 -17.37 0.53
C LYS A 6 -19.05 -16.68 -0.80
N GLU A 7 -20.00 -15.75 -0.83
CA GLU A 7 -20.33 -14.99 -2.05
C GLU A 7 -19.20 -14.07 -2.47
N PHE A 8 -18.57 -13.36 -1.52
CA PHE A 8 -17.43 -12.51 -1.80
C PHE A 8 -16.26 -13.32 -2.37
N HIS A 9 -16.00 -14.50 -1.81
CA HIS A 9 -14.96 -15.41 -2.32
C HIS A 9 -15.29 -16.00 -3.71
N SER A 10 -16.57 -16.12 -4.05
CA SER A 10 -17.05 -16.53 -5.38
C SER A 10 -16.84 -15.44 -6.43
N ILE A 11 -17.18 -14.18 -6.11
CA ILE A 11 -16.97 -13.01 -6.99
C ILE A 11 -15.47 -12.77 -7.20
N GLU A 12 -14.69 -12.84 -6.12
CA GLU A 12 -13.23 -12.72 -6.13
C GLU A 12 -12.61 -13.70 -7.14
N LYS A 13 -13.02 -14.98 -7.12
CA LYS A 13 -12.54 -16.03 -8.03
C LYS A 13 -13.06 -15.91 -9.46
N LYS A 14 -14.29 -15.43 -9.68
CA LYS A 14 -14.92 -15.41 -11.00
C LYS A 14 -14.65 -14.14 -11.81
N VAL A 15 -14.42 -13.01 -11.14
CA VAL A 15 -14.39 -11.70 -11.80
C VAL A 15 -13.07 -10.97 -11.54
N VAL A 16 -12.74 -10.72 -10.27
CA VAL A 16 -11.57 -9.89 -9.92
C VAL A 16 -10.27 -10.58 -10.30
N LEU A 17 -10.10 -11.83 -9.87
CA LEU A 17 -8.89 -12.59 -10.14
C LEU A 17 -8.62 -12.70 -11.65
N PRO A 18 -9.50 -13.26 -12.50
CA PRO A 18 -9.25 -13.40 -13.94
C PRO A 18 -9.00 -12.08 -14.69
N PHE A 19 -9.56 -10.97 -14.20
CA PHE A 19 -9.41 -9.65 -14.82
C PHE A 19 -8.00 -9.06 -14.66
N PHE A 20 -7.41 -9.22 -13.47
CA PHE A 20 -6.07 -8.68 -13.16
C PHE A 20 -4.95 -9.73 -13.34
N PHE A 21 -5.27 -11.01 -13.14
CA PHE A 21 -4.29 -12.10 -13.13
C PHE A 21 -4.91 -13.40 -13.67
N PRO A 22 -4.30 -14.12 -14.62
CA PRO A 22 -4.72 -15.48 -14.96
C PRO A 22 -4.36 -16.44 -13.81
N TRP A 23 -5.08 -16.37 -12.70
CA TRP A 23 -4.75 -17.04 -11.44
C TRP A 23 -4.79 -18.56 -11.57
N LEU A 24 -5.69 -19.12 -12.38
CA LEU A 24 -5.71 -20.57 -12.62
C LEU A 24 -4.37 -21.05 -13.20
N ILE A 25 -3.69 -20.24 -14.01
CA ILE A 25 -2.39 -20.60 -14.57
C ILE A 25 -1.30 -20.42 -13.52
N LEU A 26 -1.20 -19.25 -12.88
CA LEU A 26 -0.17 -18.99 -11.86
C LEU A 26 -0.30 -19.92 -10.64
N TYR A 27 -1.49 -20.09 -10.10
CA TYR A 27 -1.75 -20.97 -8.97
C TYR A 27 -1.54 -22.45 -9.33
N SER A 28 -2.03 -22.91 -10.49
CA SER A 28 -1.80 -24.31 -10.90
C SER A 28 -0.32 -24.59 -11.16
N VAL A 29 0.41 -23.65 -11.75
CA VAL A 29 1.86 -23.74 -11.95
C VAL A 29 2.57 -23.77 -10.59
N CYS A 30 2.23 -22.86 -9.66
CA CYS A 30 2.85 -22.82 -8.35
C CYS A 30 2.57 -24.09 -7.53
N TYR A 31 1.34 -24.59 -7.57
CA TYR A 31 0.95 -25.81 -6.85
C TYR A 31 1.62 -27.05 -7.47
N LYS A 32 1.63 -27.16 -8.80
CA LYS A 32 2.22 -28.30 -9.52
C LYS A 32 3.75 -28.37 -9.37
N TYR A 33 4.42 -27.24 -9.21
CA TYR A 33 5.87 -27.15 -9.12
C TYR A 33 6.33 -26.55 -7.78
N LYS A 34 5.64 -26.86 -6.68
CA LYS A 34 5.88 -26.30 -5.34
C LYS A 34 7.33 -26.43 -4.85
N ASP A 35 8.00 -27.53 -5.19
CA ASP A 35 9.40 -27.77 -4.81
C ASP A 35 10.43 -27.07 -5.71
N ASN A 36 9.99 -26.48 -6.83
CA ASN A 36 10.87 -25.78 -7.76
C ASN A 36 11.31 -24.42 -7.17
N LYS A 37 12.62 -24.18 -7.13
CA LYS A 37 13.21 -22.92 -6.67
C LYS A 37 12.68 -21.69 -7.43
N ILE A 38 12.34 -21.84 -8.71
CA ILE A 38 11.78 -20.75 -9.54
C ILE A 38 10.39 -20.35 -9.06
N VAL A 39 9.54 -21.32 -8.68
CA VAL A 39 8.21 -21.05 -8.16
C VAL A 39 8.26 -20.29 -6.84
N LYS A 40 9.27 -20.59 -6.00
CA LYS A 40 9.46 -19.90 -4.72
C LYS A 40 9.89 -18.43 -4.87
N LEU A 41 10.32 -18.01 -6.06
CA LEU A 41 10.65 -16.60 -6.36
C LEU A 41 9.42 -15.79 -6.78
N ILE A 42 8.33 -16.43 -7.22
CA ILE A 42 7.14 -15.76 -7.76
C ILE A 42 6.54 -14.72 -6.79
N PRO A 43 6.34 -15.01 -5.49
CA PRO A 43 5.80 -14.01 -4.57
C PRO A 43 6.68 -12.76 -4.50
N ASN A 44 7.99 -12.93 -4.39
CA ASN A 44 8.94 -11.82 -4.31
C ASN A 44 8.98 -11.02 -5.61
N THR A 45 8.93 -11.70 -6.76
CA THR A 45 8.86 -11.05 -8.07
C THR A 45 7.60 -10.20 -8.18
N LEU A 46 6.46 -10.68 -7.67
CA LEU A 46 5.22 -9.93 -7.67
C LEU A 46 5.32 -8.67 -6.78
N SER A 47 5.89 -8.77 -5.58
CA SER A 47 6.11 -7.60 -4.70
C SER A 47 7.04 -6.57 -5.34
N VAL A 48 8.12 -7.00 -6.00
CA VAL A 48 9.04 -6.09 -6.73
C VAL A 48 8.34 -5.43 -7.93
N LEU A 49 7.58 -6.21 -8.71
CA LEU A 49 6.81 -5.68 -9.83
C LEU A 49 5.78 -4.63 -9.37
N ARG A 50 5.11 -4.86 -8.23
CA ARG A 50 4.20 -3.87 -7.64
C ARG A 50 4.93 -2.56 -7.34
N MET A 51 6.11 -2.63 -6.74
CA MET A 51 6.92 -1.46 -6.45
C MET A 51 7.33 -0.69 -7.72
N LEU A 52 7.65 -1.40 -8.81
CA LEU A 52 8.01 -0.81 -10.11
C LEU A 52 6.80 -0.24 -10.89
N ILE A 53 5.62 -0.84 -10.74
CA ILE A 53 4.38 -0.41 -11.41
C ILE A 53 3.72 0.76 -10.65
N ALA A 54 3.96 0.90 -9.35
CA ALA A 54 3.36 1.98 -8.54
C ALA A 54 3.60 3.40 -9.09
N PRO A 55 4.81 3.79 -9.56
CA PRO A 55 5.03 5.09 -10.22
C PRO A 55 4.18 5.29 -11.47
N LEU A 56 4.06 4.24 -12.30
CA LEU A 56 3.23 4.30 -13.51
C LEU A 56 1.75 4.46 -13.16
N SER A 57 1.26 3.72 -12.15
CA SER A 57 -0.10 3.87 -11.64
C SER A 57 -0.37 5.29 -11.11
N ALA A 58 0.57 5.87 -10.38
CA ALA A 58 0.47 7.25 -9.89
C ALA A 58 0.48 8.28 -11.03
N TYR A 59 1.26 8.05 -12.08
CA TYR A 59 1.26 8.89 -13.28
C TYR A 59 -0.09 8.83 -14.02
N VAL A 60 -0.66 7.64 -14.19
CA VAL A 60 -1.98 7.46 -14.80
C VAL A 60 -3.07 8.11 -13.93
N LEU A 61 -2.96 8.00 -12.60
CA LEU A 61 -3.85 8.71 -11.67
C LEU A 61 -3.77 10.22 -11.84
N TYR A 62 -2.56 10.78 -11.94
CA TYR A 62 -2.38 12.20 -12.20
C TYR A 62 -3.08 12.64 -13.50
N GLY A 63 -2.87 11.87 -14.58
CA GLY A 63 -3.55 12.09 -15.87
C GLY A 63 -5.07 12.08 -15.74
N GLN A 64 -5.63 11.13 -14.98
CA GLN A 64 -7.06 11.07 -14.69
C GLN A 64 -7.56 12.30 -13.89
N LEU A 65 -6.80 12.73 -12.87
CA LEU A 65 -7.19 13.85 -12.01
C LEU A 65 -7.10 15.20 -12.74
N VAL A 66 -6.19 15.37 -13.70
CA VAL A 66 -6.05 16.61 -14.48
C VAL A 66 -6.97 16.60 -15.71
N THR A 67 -6.91 15.53 -16.51
CA THR A 67 -7.68 15.36 -17.76
C THR A 67 -8.47 14.05 -17.71
N PRO A 68 -9.71 14.05 -17.15
CA PRO A 68 -10.47 12.82 -16.97
C PRO A 68 -10.79 12.23 -18.33
N SER A 69 -10.45 10.97 -18.52
CA SER A 69 -10.81 10.24 -19.71
C SER A 69 -11.17 8.81 -19.36
N LEU A 70 -12.02 8.19 -20.18
CA LEU A 70 -12.36 6.79 -19.99
C LEU A 70 -11.10 5.91 -20.02
N ILE A 71 -10.14 6.25 -20.89
CA ILE A 71 -8.87 5.52 -21.03
C ILE A 71 -8.06 5.60 -19.73
N TYR A 72 -7.88 6.80 -19.16
CA TYR A 72 -7.17 6.96 -17.89
C TYR A 72 -7.88 6.27 -16.73
N SER A 73 -9.21 6.29 -16.71
CA SER A 73 -10.01 5.58 -15.69
C SER A 73 -9.81 4.07 -15.77
N LEU A 74 -9.87 3.49 -16.98
CA LEU A 74 -9.67 2.05 -17.18
C LEU A 74 -8.24 1.62 -16.87
N LEU A 75 -7.24 2.38 -17.33
CA LEU A 75 -5.83 2.11 -17.02
C LEU A 75 -5.55 2.23 -15.52
N TRP A 76 -6.06 3.28 -14.88
CA TRP A 76 -5.86 3.46 -13.45
C TRP A 76 -6.54 2.35 -12.64
N LEU A 77 -7.78 1.98 -12.99
CA LEU A 77 -8.47 0.85 -12.37
C LEU A 77 -7.66 -0.45 -12.52
N TRP A 78 -7.10 -0.68 -13.71
CA TRP A 78 -6.27 -1.85 -13.99
C TRP A 78 -5.00 -1.88 -13.12
N PHE A 79 -4.23 -0.78 -13.10
CA PHE A 79 -3.00 -0.68 -12.31
C PHE A 79 -3.28 -0.69 -10.80
N PHE A 80 -4.24 0.10 -10.33
CA PHE A 80 -4.59 0.17 -8.92
C PHE A 80 -5.08 -1.19 -8.41
N GLY A 81 -5.93 -1.87 -9.17
CA GLY A 81 -6.39 -3.22 -8.82
C GLY A 81 -5.25 -4.24 -8.82
N PHE A 82 -4.34 -4.20 -9.79
CA PHE A 82 -3.13 -5.04 -9.79
C PHE A 82 -2.29 -4.81 -8.52
N LEU A 83 -2.08 -3.55 -8.13
CA LEU A 83 -1.23 -3.17 -7.00
C LEU A 83 -1.85 -3.49 -5.64
N ALA A 84 -3.14 -3.16 -5.46
CA ALA A 84 -3.86 -3.37 -4.21
C ALA A 84 -4.21 -4.85 -4.00
N TYR A 85 -4.58 -5.55 -5.06
CA TYR A 85 -4.97 -6.96 -4.98
C TYR A 85 -3.77 -7.91 -5.10
N GLY A 86 -2.68 -7.49 -5.75
CA GLY A 86 -1.43 -8.24 -5.84
C GLY A 86 -0.85 -8.63 -4.47
N ASP A 87 -0.99 -7.77 -3.45
CA ASP A 87 -0.59 -8.02 -2.05
C ASP A 87 -1.29 -9.21 -1.39
N ARG A 88 -2.52 -9.46 -1.82
CA ARG A 88 -3.26 -10.61 -1.34
C ARG A 88 -2.76 -11.87 -2.05
N ILE A 89 -2.42 -11.75 -3.33
CA ILE A 89 -1.99 -12.86 -4.18
C ILE A 89 -0.59 -13.34 -3.79
N ASP A 90 0.40 -12.46 -3.63
CA ASP A 90 1.75 -12.85 -3.22
C ASP A 90 1.73 -13.59 -1.88
N GLY A 91 1.00 -13.07 -0.88
CA GLY A 91 0.83 -13.68 0.44
C GLY A 91 0.02 -14.98 0.41
N MET A 92 -0.95 -15.12 -0.49
CA MET A 92 -1.67 -16.39 -0.71
C MET A 92 -0.76 -17.45 -1.35
N ILE A 93 0.00 -17.08 -2.38
CA ILE A 93 0.93 -18.00 -3.06
C ILE A 93 2.05 -18.42 -2.09
N ALA A 94 2.63 -17.47 -1.35
CA ALA A 94 3.69 -17.75 -0.38
C ALA A 94 3.26 -18.78 0.68
N ARG A 95 2.06 -18.63 1.24
CA ARG A 95 1.51 -19.54 2.25
C ARG A 95 1.12 -20.90 1.67
N ASN A 96 0.45 -20.93 0.52
CA ASN A 96 -0.04 -22.19 -0.05
C ASN A 96 1.10 -23.03 -0.67
N CYS A 97 2.18 -22.38 -1.08
CA CYS A 97 3.31 -23.02 -1.76
C CYS A 97 4.57 -23.14 -0.90
N ASP A 98 4.51 -22.91 0.42
CA ASP A 98 5.67 -22.90 1.33
C ASP A 98 6.86 -22.10 0.76
N ALA A 99 6.53 -20.94 0.19
CA ALA A 99 7.45 -20.04 -0.50
C ALA A 99 7.67 -18.73 0.28
N GLU A 100 7.33 -18.70 1.58
CA GLU A 100 7.64 -17.55 2.43
C GLU A 100 9.15 -17.33 2.54
N SER A 101 9.58 -16.09 2.27
CA SER A 101 10.99 -15.71 2.37
C SER A 101 11.16 -14.47 3.25
N GLU A 102 12.30 -14.38 3.93
CA GLU A 102 12.64 -13.20 4.75
C GLU A 102 12.82 -11.95 3.88
N PHE A 103 13.33 -12.14 2.67
CA PHE A 103 13.41 -11.09 1.67
C PHE A 103 12.03 -10.59 1.25
N GLY A 104 11.08 -11.49 0.99
CA GLY A 104 9.68 -11.14 0.70
C GLY A 104 9.06 -10.31 1.82
N LYS A 105 9.19 -10.76 3.08
CA LYS A 105 8.70 -10.01 4.25
C LYS A 105 9.29 -8.61 4.39
N MET A 106 10.52 -8.42 3.95
CA MET A 106 11.18 -7.11 3.91
C MET A 106 10.68 -6.25 2.74
N ILE A 107 10.55 -6.83 1.53
CA ILE A 107 10.07 -6.13 0.33
C ILE A 107 8.61 -5.72 0.46
N ASP A 108 7.74 -6.56 1.03
CA ASP A 108 6.32 -6.23 1.23
C ASP A 108 6.16 -4.95 2.05
N ALA A 109 6.94 -4.81 3.13
CA ALA A 109 6.95 -3.61 3.95
C ALA A 109 7.40 -2.35 3.19
N GLY A 110 8.19 -2.49 2.12
CA GLY A 110 8.59 -1.40 1.23
C GLY A 110 7.57 -1.13 0.12
N SER A 111 7.01 -2.19 -0.47
CA SER A 111 6.00 -2.11 -1.54
C SER A 111 4.76 -1.36 -1.07
N ASP A 112 4.21 -1.69 0.11
CA ASP A 112 3.00 -1.06 0.64
C ASP A 112 3.15 0.44 0.86
N LYS A 113 4.32 0.85 1.38
CA LYS A 113 4.63 2.26 1.64
C LYS A 113 4.88 3.02 0.36
N THR A 114 5.58 2.41 -0.58
CA THR A 114 5.83 2.97 -1.91
C THR A 114 4.51 3.21 -2.64
N PHE A 115 3.59 2.23 -2.58
CA PHE A 115 2.27 2.34 -3.16
C PHE A 115 1.50 3.55 -2.61
N PHE A 116 1.34 3.65 -1.29
CA PHE A 116 0.58 4.75 -0.68
C PHE A 116 1.24 6.12 -0.96
N VAL A 117 2.54 6.26 -0.72
CA VAL A 117 3.25 7.54 -0.89
C VAL A 117 3.14 8.02 -2.34
N LEU A 118 3.40 7.14 -3.32
CA LEU A 118 3.35 7.52 -4.73
C LEU A 118 1.94 7.91 -5.18
N HIS A 119 0.89 7.27 -4.67
CA HIS A 119 -0.49 7.59 -5.05
C HIS A 119 -1.02 8.86 -4.38
N MET A 120 -0.52 9.24 -3.20
CA MET A 120 -0.89 10.50 -2.55
C MET A 120 -0.24 11.72 -3.23
N ILE A 121 0.95 11.59 -3.83
CA ILE A 121 1.63 12.69 -4.53
C ILE A 121 0.72 13.39 -5.56
N PRO A 122 0.11 12.71 -6.55
CA PRO A 122 -0.75 13.37 -7.53
C PRO A 122 -2.01 14.00 -6.92
N VAL A 123 -2.54 13.42 -5.83
CA VAL A 123 -3.65 14.01 -5.06
C VAL A 123 -3.24 15.38 -4.50
N PHE A 124 -2.06 15.46 -3.87
CA PHE A 124 -1.54 16.72 -3.34
C PHE A 124 -1.25 17.76 -4.42
N PHE A 125 -0.73 17.36 -5.58
CA PHE A 125 -0.54 18.28 -6.70
C PHE A 125 -1.86 18.91 -7.17
N VAL A 126 -2.93 18.13 -7.20
CA VAL A 126 -4.25 18.60 -7.62
C VAL A 126 -4.88 19.47 -6.53
N TYR A 127 -4.70 19.12 -5.25
CA TYR A 127 -5.12 19.97 -4.14
C TYR A 127 -4.52 21.37 -4.17
N LYS A 128 -3.27 21.54 -4.62
CA LYS A 128 -2.68 22.87 -4.78
C LYS A 128 -3.52 23.82 -5.65
N ILE A 129 -4.30 23.29 -6.60
CA ILE A 129 -5.14 24.08 -7.51
C ILE A 129 -6.39 24.63 -6.80
N PHE A 130 -6.92 23.88 -5.83
CA PHE A 130 -8.22 24.15 -5.21
C PHE A 130 -8.13 24.72 -3.79
N ILE A 131 -6.98 24.54 -3.12
CA ILE A 131 -6.80 24.90 -1.72
C ILE A 131 -6.01 26.21 -1.62
N PRO A 132 -6.42 27.18 -0.77
CA PRO A 132 -5.59 28.34 -0.47
C PRO A 132 -4.23 27.95 0.08
N ASP A 133 -3.18 28.69 -0.31
CA ASP A 133 -1.77 28.35 -0.05
C ASP A 133 -1.47 28.02 1.43
N PHE A 134 -2.09 28.75 2.36
CA PHE A 134 -1.91 28.52 3.79
C PHE A 134 -2.37 27.11 4.22
N TYR A 135 -3.58 26.72 3.85
CA TYR A 135 -4.13 25.39 4.18
C TYR A 135 -3.40 24.28 3.42
N TYR A 136 -3.02 24.53 2.17
CA TYR A 136 -2.21 23.61 1.38
C TYR A 136 -0.85 23.35 2.06
N GLY A 137 -0.18 24.39 2.54
CA GLY A 137 1.09 24.28 3.27
C GLY A 137 0.98 23.43 4.53
N ILE A 138 -0.08 23.61 5.32
CA ILE A 138 -0.35 22.78 6.50
C ILE A 138 -0.53 21.32 6.11
N LEU A 139 -1.38 21.04 5.12
CA LEU A 139 -1.66 19.66 4.68
C LEU A 139 -0.40 18.99 4.10
N LEU A 140 0.37 19.73 3.30
CA LEU A 140 1.63 19.27 2.71
C LEU A 140 2.67 18.97 3.80
N SER A 141 2.72 19.76 4.88
CA SER A 141 3.63 19.50 6.00
C SER A 141 3.30 18.18 6.72
N ALA A 142 2.02 17.90 6.94
CA ALA A 142 1.56 16.65 7.54
C ALA A 142 1.91 15.44 6.65
N PHE A 143 1.64 15.55 5.35
CA PHE A 143 1.99 14.50 4.39
C PHE A 143 3.50 14.28 4.30
N SER A 144 4.30 15.35 4.23
CA SER A 144 5.77 15.25 4.17
C SER A 144 6.33 14.59 5.42
N THR A 145 5.77 14.89 6.59
CA THR A 145 6.13 14.24 7.87
C THR A 145 5.83 12.74 7.81
N LEU A 146 4.65 12.37 7.31
CA LEU A 146 4.26 10.98 7.14
C LEU A 146 5.22 10.25 6.18
N VAL A 147 5.60 10.86 5.05
CA VAL A 147 6.58 10.30 4.11
C VAL A 147 7.93 10.03 4.77
N ILE A 148 8.43 10.95 5.60
CA ILE A 148 9.66 10.74 6.37
C ILE A 148 9.51 9.52 7.28
N PHE A 149 8.38 9.37 7.97
CA PHE A 149 8.14 8.24 8.85
C PHE A 149 8.03 6.91 8.09
N GLU A 150 7.45 6.91 6.89
CA GLU A 150 7.44 5.74 6.03
C GLU A 150 8.85 5.31 5.62
N ILE A 151 9.71 6.27 5.25
CA ILE A 151 11.12 6.00 4.93
C ILE A 151 11.84 5.39 6.15
N ILE A 152 11.63 5.95 7.35
CA ILE A 152 12.20 5.40 8.59
C ILE A 152 11.72 3.97 8.83
N LEU A 153 10.42 3.68 8.65
CA LEU A 153 9.88 2.34 8.81
C LEU A 153 10.43 1.34 7.78
N VAL A 154 10.68 1.75 6.54
CA VAL A 154 11.41 0.93 5.55
C VAL A 154 12.83 0.66 6.04
N ALA A 155 13.55 1.69 6.49
CA ALA A 155 14.92 1.55 6.99
C ALA A 155 15.00 0.59 8.20
N LEU A 156 14.03 0.66 9.12
CA LEU A 156 13.93 -0.26 10.26
C LEU A 156 13.60 -1.69 9.84
N ALA A 157 12.82 -1.89 8.78
CA ALA A 157 12.57 -3.20 8.20
C ALA A 157 13.84 -3.79 7.56
N LEU A 158 14.61 -2.97 6.83
CA LEU A 158 15.92 -3.36 6.28
C LEU A 158 16.91 -3.73 7.40
N GLN A 159 16.95 -2.94 8.47
CA GLN A 159 17.80 -3.22 9.64
C GLN A 159 17.40 -4.53 10.32
N GLY A 160 16.10 -4.74 10.56
CA GLY A 160 15.59 -5.98 11.16
C GLY A 160 15.92 -7.21 10.32
N TRP A 161 15.83 -7.09 8.99
CA TRP A 161 16.22 -8.15 8.06
C TRP A 161 17.72 -8.46 8.13
N HIS A 162 18.57 -7.43 8.18
CA HIS A 162 20.01 -7.61 8.33
C HIS A 162 20.36 -8.31 9.65
N LEU A 163 19.80 -7.86 10.78
CA LEU A 163 20.02 -8.45 12.09
C LEU A 163 19.56 -9.91 12.17
N LYS A 164 18.47 -10.25 11.51
CA LYS A 164 18.01 -11.64 11.44
C LYS A 164 18.99 -12.53 10.67
N ARG A 165 19.55 -12.03 9.57
CA ARG A 165 20.59 -12.73 8.80
C ARG A 165 21.89 -12.92 9.58
N THR A 166 22.20 -12.05 10.54
CA THR A 166 23.37 -12.19 11.42
C THR A 166 23.13 -13.11 12.62
N GLY A 167 21.97 -13.77 12.69
CA GLY A 167 21.67 -14.77 13.71
C GLY A 167 20.83 -14.28 14.89
N HIS A 168 20.46 -13.00 14.92
CA HIS A 168 19.62 -12.46 16.00
C HIS A 168 18.16 -12.90 15.84
N LYS A 169 17.49 -13.19 16.95
CA LYS A 169 16.09 -13.62 16.96
C LYS A 169 15.13 -12.44 16.80
N ILE A 170 14.94 -12.00 15.54
CA ILE A 170 14.02 -10.92 15.20
C ILE A 170 12.80 -11.45 14.45
N VAL A 171 11.62 -10.98 14.88
CA VAL A 171 10.37 -11.19 14.15
C VAL A 171 10.23 -10.10 13.09
N LEU A 172 10.35 -10.50 11.82
CA LEU A 172 10.08 -9.62 10.67
C LEU A 172 8.57 -9.46 10.47
N GLY A 173 8.13 -8.22 10.23
CA GLY A 173 6.74 -7.88 9.94
C GLY A 173 6.20 -6.71 10.75
N ALA A 174 5.08 -6.14 10.29
CA ALA A 174 4.45 -4.98 10.91
C ALA A 174 3.92 -5.29 12.33
N ASN A 175 4.07 -4.31 13.23
CA ASN A 175 3.36 -4.33 14.51
C ASN A 175 1.89 -3.89 14.34
N ASN A 176 1.09 -4.06 15.40
CA ASN A 176 -0.35 -3.72 15.37
C ASN A 176 -0.58 -2.25 15.00
N PHE A 177 0.22 -1.33 15.55
CA PHE A 177 0.15 0.09 15.20
C PHE A 177 0.39 0.36 13.71
N GLY A 178 1.33 -0.37 13.09
CA GLY A 178 1.57 -0.29 11.65
C GLY A 178 0.37 -0.74 10.81
N LYS A 179 -0.39 -1.75 11.27
CA LYS A 179 -1.62 -2.20 10.61
C LYS A 179 -2.75 -1.16 10.72
N TYR A 180 -2.93 -0.57 11.91
CA TYR A 180 -3.91 0.49 12.12
C TYR A 180 -3.58 1.74 11.29
N LYS A 181 -2.32 2.16 11.29
CA LYS A 181 -1.81 3.24 10.44
C LYS A 181 -2.13 3.00 8.97
N PHE A 182 -1.77 1.84 8.43
CA PHE A 182 -2.01 1.52 7.03
C PHE A 182 -3.49 1.53 6.64
N THR A 183 -4.36 1.06 7.54
CA THR A 183 -5.82 1.12 7.34
C THR A 183 -6.30 2.56 7.21
N LEU A 184 -5.78 3.47 8.05
CA LEU A 184 -6.11 4.89 8.00
C LEU A 184 -5.51 5.59 6.77
N GLU A 185 -4.32 5.21 6.34
CA GLU A 185 -3.69 5.70 5.10
C GLU A 185 -4.57 5.39 3.88
N ILE A 186 -5.02 4.14 3.74
CA ILE A 186 -5.95 3.75 2.68
C ILE A 186 -7.25 4.55 2.77
N ALA A 187 -7.83 4.67 3.97
CA ALA A 187 -9.07 5.43 4.16
C ALA A 187 -8.89 6.92 3.74
N THR A 188 -7.77 7.52 4.14
CA THR A 188 -7.42 8.90 3.79
C THR A 188 -7.25 9.09 2.29
N PHE A 189 -6.58 8.13 1.62
CA PHE A 189 -6.43 8.14 0.17
C PHE A 189 -7.79 8.03 -0.54
N VAL A 190 -8.65 7.08 -0.15
CA VAL A 190 -9.98 6.90 -0.73
C VAL A 190 -10.84 8.14 -0.55
N ILE A 191 -10.89 8.70 0.66
CA ILE A 191 -11.64 9.93 0.94
C ILE A 191 -11.12 11.07 0.04
N SER A 192 -9.79 11.21 -0.08
CA SER A 192 -9.20 12.26 -0.90
C SER A 192 -9.57 12.14 -2.38
N ILE A 193 -9.56 10.93 -2.91
CA ILE A 193 -9.99 10.66 -4.29
C ILE A 193 -11.47 11.00 -4.48
N VAL A 194 -12.35 10.54 -3.58
CA VAL A 194 -13.79 10.82 -3.66
C VAL A 194 -14.07 12.32 -3.65
N VAL A 195 -13.36 13.08 -2.82
CA VAL A 195 -13.49 14.54 -2.74
C VAL A 195 -13.08 15.20 -4.05
N LEU A 196 -11.93 14.82 -4.62
CA LEU A 196 -11.45 15.36 -5.89
C LEU A 196 -12.41 15.06 -7.05
N PHE A 197 -12.93 13.84 -7.13
CA PHE A 197 -13.93 13.49 -8.13
C PHE A 197 -15.24 14.23 -7.93
N SER A 198 -15.68 14.42 -6.68
CA SER A 198 -16.93 15.11 -6.38
C SER A 198 -16.86 16.59 -6.74
N ASN A 199 -15.75 17.26 -6.41
CA ASN A 199 -15.51 18.65 -6.80
C ASN A 199 -15.50 18.80 -8.33
N LYS A 200 -14.84 17.87 -9.04
CA LYS A 200 -14.70 17.94 -10.50
C LYS A 200 -16.00 17.63 -11.26
N ILE A 201 -16.78 16.65 -10.80
CA ILE A 201 -18.02 16.21 -11.47
C ILE A 201 -19.19 17.13 -11.12
N TYR A 202 -19.33 17.50 -9.85
CA TYR A 202 -20.51 18.21 -9.35
C TYR A 202 -20.27 19.71 -9.12
N GLY A 203 -19.03 20.20 -9.33
CA GLY A 203 -18.67 21.58 -9.03
C GLY A 203 -18.78 21.94 -7.55
N LEU A 204 -18.86 20.94 -6.66
CA LEU A 204 -18.99 21.16 -5.23
C LEU A 204 -17.70 21.79 -4.72
N GLU A 205 -17.76 23.05 -4.29
CA GLU A 205 -16.64 23.70 -3.63
C GLU A 205 -16.16 22.82 -2.48
N ILE A 206 -14.85 22.54 -2.44
CA ILE A 206 -14.30 21.73 -1.36
C ILE A 206 -14.38 22.58 -0.09
N HIS A 207 -15.41 22.31 0.72
CA HIS A 207 -15.62 23.00 1.98
C HIS A 207 -14.45 22.75 2.93
N SER A 208 -14.13 23.77 3.74
CA SER A 208 -13.06 23.73 4.73
C SER A 208 -13.11 22.52 5.67
N SER A 209 -14.32 22.01 5.95
CA SER A 209 -14.57 20.81 6.77
C SER A 209 -13.87 19.56 6.24
N VAL A 210 -13.82 19.39 4.92
CA VAL A 210 -13.18 18.23 4.27
C VAL A 210 -11.66 18.29 4.45
N PHE A 211 -11.06 19.47 4.35
CA PHE A 211 -9.63 19.65 4.61
C PHE A 211 -9.26 19.33 6.05
N TYR A 212 -10.05 19.81 7.01
CA TYR A 212 -9.84 19.49 8.42
C TYR A 212 -9.93 17.98 8.67
N LEU A 213 -10.88 17.29 8.03
CA LEU A 213 -10.99 15.84 8.13
C LEU A 213 -9.72 15.13 7.62
N ILE A 214 -9.23 15.47 6.42
CA ILE A 214 -8.02 14.84 5.85
C ILE A 214 -6.81 15.16 6.73
N PHE A 215 -6.67 16.39 7.21
CA PHE A 215 -5.60 16.78 8.12
C PHE A 215 -5.63 15.99 9.43
N ILE A 216 -6.81 15.83 10.03
CA ILE A 216 -6.99 15.04 11.26
C ILE A 216 -6.59 13.58 11.00
N LEU A 217 -7.05 12.99 9.89
CA LEU A 217 -6.71 11.61 9.54
C LEU A 217 -5.20 11.42 9.34
N LEU A 218 -4.54 12.33 8.61
CA LEU A 218 -3.08 12.31 8.46
C LEU A 218 -2.37 12.48 9.81
N SER A 219 -2.86 13.36 10.68
CA SER A 219 -2.31 13.55 12.02
C SER A 219 -2.41 12.27 12.86
N ILE A 220 -3.53 11.56 12.80
CA ILE A 220 -3.71 10.26 13.46
C ILE A 220 -2.76 9.21 12.86
N CYS A 221 -2.56 9.23 11.53
CA CYS A 221 -1.57 8.35 10.87
C CYS A 221 -0.16 8.62 11.40
N ILE A 222 0.26 9.88 11.55
CA ILE A 222 1.56 10.25 12.11
C ILE A 222 1.75 9.72 13.55
N ILE A 223 0.69 9.78 14.38
CA ILE A 223 0.73 9.23 15.73
C ILE A 223 0.94 7.71 15.69
N PHE A 224 0.16 6.98 14.88
CA PHE A 224 0.33 5.53 14.76
C PHE A 224 1.68 5.14 14.12
N ALA A 225 2.18 5.93 13.17
CA ALA A 225 3.50 5.75 12.59
C ALA A 225 4.60 5.93 13.65
N SER A 226 4.50 6.95 14.51
CA SER A 226 5.40 7.14 15.66
C SER A 226 5.41 5.93 16.60
N LEU A 227 4.23 5.45 16.98
CA LEU A 227 4.08 4.25 17.83
C LEU A 227 4.62 3.00 17.14
N SER A 228 4.45 2.91 15.81
CA SER A 228 4.98 1.81 15.01
C SER A 228 6.51 1.83 14.99
N ILE A 229 7.12 2.99 14.74
CA ILE A 229 8.57 3.21 14.77
C ILE A 229 9.14 2.79 16.14
N TYR A 230 8.54 3.29 17.22
CA TYR A 230 8.93 2.91 18.57
C TYR A 230 8.88 1.40 18.80
N GLY A 231 7.80 0.75 18.34
CA GLY A 231 7.66 -0.71 18.44
C GLY A 231 8.74 -1.48 17.67
N HIS A 232 9.16 -1.00 16.50
CA HIS A 232 10.24 -1.60 15.72
C HIS A 232 11.62 -1.38 16.37
N LEU A 233 11.90 -0.15 16.81
CA LEU A 233 13.15 0.17 17.51
C LEU A 233 13.33 -0.69 18.76
N ARG A 234 12.30 -0.79 19.60
CA ARG A 234 12.35 -1.61 20.83
C ARG A 234 12.69 -3.07 20.51
N ARG A 235 12.06 -3.66 19.49
CA ARG A 235 12.32 -5.04 19.08
C ARG A 235 13.77 -5.24 18.60
N ASN A 236 14.25 -4.33 17.74
CA ASN A 236 15.61 -4.41 17.21
C ASN A 236 16.66 -4.27 18.34
N ILE A 237 16.46 -3.33 19.27
CA ILE A 237 17.38 -3.12 20.41
C ILE A 237 17.37 -4.32 21.35
N SER A 238 16.20 -4.87 21.68
CA SER A 238 16.11 -6.07 22.52
C SER A 238 16.85 -7.24 21.91
N ALA A 239 16.75 -7.43 20.61
CA ALA A 239 17.40 -8.54 19.92
C ALA A 239 18.94 -8.44 19.91
N VAL A 240 19.51 -7.23 19.90
CA VAL A 240 20.97 -7.03 19.97
C VAL A 240 21.53 -7.22 21.39
N LYS A 241 20.68 -7.14 22.40
CA LYS A 241 21.06 -7.33 23.81
C LYS A 241 21.04 -8.79 24.26
N GLU A 242 20.38 -9.67 23.50
CA GLU A 242 20.35 -11.13 23.72
C GLU A 242 21.55 -11.81 23.05
#